data_AF-A0A932YXA0-F1
#
_entry.id   AF-A0A932YXA0-F1
#
_cell.length_a   1.000
_cell.length_b   1.000
_cell.length_c   1.000
_cell.angle_alpha   90.00
_cell.angle_beta   90.00
_cell.angle_gamma   90.00
#
_symmetry.space_group_name_H-M   'P 1'
#
loop_
_entity.id
_entity.type
_entity.pdbx_description
1 polymer ?
#
loop_
_entity_poly.entity_id
_entity_poly.type
_entity_poly.pdbx_seq_one_letter_code
_entity_poly.pdbx_strand_id
1 'polypeptide(L)'
;MRPASLLIAFCLASAAWAQDVERGRLLYETHCGGCHYERVHERLKSEIRDLADLRGAVARWAPQTKHRFSLEEIEDVVQYLNATHYRLGSATAREQRREAR
;
A
#
# COMPACT_ATOMS: atom_id res chain seq x y z
N MET A 1 25.78 36.52 -9.14
CA MET A 1 25.69 35.05 -9.04
C MET A 1 24.40 34.73 -8.26
N ARG A 2 23.36 34.22 -8.93
CA ARG A 2 22.05 33.93 -8.31
C ARG A 2 21.94 32.41 -8.12
N PRO A 3 21.93 31.86 -6.90
CA PRO A 3 21.67 30.44 -6.69
C PRO A 3 20.16 30.19 -6.74
N ALA A 4 19.59 30.17 -7.94
CA ALA A 4 18.17 29.87 -8.18
C ALA A 4 18.02 28.48 -8.81
N SER A 5 18.47 27.43 -8.12
CA SER A 5 18.39 26.07 -8.68
C SER A 5 18.12 24.96 -7.66
N LEU A 6 17.71 25.26 -6.43
CA LEU A 6 17.45 24.22 -5.41
C LEU A 6 15.97 23.89 -5.15
N LEU A 7 15.01 24.38 -5.95
CA LEU A 7 13.57 24.11 -5.72
C LEU A 7 12.96 23.03 -6.62
N ILE A 8 13.71 22.45 -7.57
CA ILE A 8 13.16 21.49 -8.54
C ILE A 8 13.12 20.04 -7.98
N ALA A 9 13.94 19.72 -6.97
CA ALA A 9 14.09 18.33 -6.52
C ALA A 9 12.92 17.77 -5.68
N PHE A 10 12.12 18.62 -5.02
CA PHE A 10 11.08 18.13 -4.10
C PHE A 10 9.80 17.68 -4.80
N CYS A 11 9.48 18.21 -5.98
CA CYS A 11 8.23 17.89 -6.70
C CYS A 11 8.23 16.49 -7.34
N LEU A 12 9.39 15.91 -7.66
CA LEU A 12 9.45 14.64 -8.38
C LEU A 12 9.08 13.43 -7.51
N ALA A 13 9.41 13.46 -6.22
CA ALA A 13 9.16 12.33 -5.33
C ALA A 13 7.66 12.09 -5.07
N SER A 14 6.87 13.17 -4.96
CA SER A 14 5.42 13.06 -4.74
C SER A 14 4.67 12.54 -5.98
N ALA A 15 5.15 12.89 -7.18
CA ALA A 15 4.54 12.40 -8.42
C ALA A 15 4.75 10.90 -8.58
N ALA A 16 5.96 10.39 -8.30
CA ALA A 16 6.25 8.96 -8.37
C ALA A 16 5.35 8.16 -7.41
N TRP A 17 5.26 8.58 -6.14
CA TRP A 17 4.38 7.94 -5.15
C TRP A 17 2.91 7.89 -5.58
N ALA A 18 2.40 8.98 -6.16
CA ALA A 18 1.01 9.01 -6.64
C ALA A 18 0.79 8.03 -7.82
N GLN A 19 1.78 7.88 -8.69
CA GLN A 19 1.72 6.91 -9.80
C GLN A 19 1.76 5.46 -9.29
N ASP A 20 2.61 5.16 -8.31
CA ASP A 20 2.73 3.82 -7.73
C ASP A 20 1.43 3.39 -7.04
N VAL A 21 0.80 4.29 -6.28
CA VAL A 21 -0.50 4.04 -5.63
C VAL A 21 -1.62 3.80 -6.65
N GLU A 22 -1.67 4.58 -7.74
CA GLU A 22 -2.68 4.41 -8.79
C GLU A 22 -2.48 3.09 -9.55
N ARG A 23 -1.23 2.72 -9.83
CA ARG A 23 -0.90 1.42 -10.43
C ARG A 23 -1.31 0.27 -9.50
N GLY A 24 -1.00 0.38 -8.21
CA GLY A 24 -1.40 -0.56 -7.19
C GLY A 24 -2.91 -0.74 -7.09
N ARG A 25 -3.67 0.36 -7.22
CA ARG A 25 -5.15 0.34 -7.27
C ARG A 25 -5.65 -0.52 -8.44
N LEU A 26 -5.15 -0.26 -9.65
CA LEU A 26 -5.56 -1.01 -10.85
C LEU A 26 -5.23 -2.49 -10.74
N LEU A 27 -4.03 -2.83 -10.28
CA LEU A 27 -3.61 -4.22 -10.04
C LEU A 27 -4.54 -4.91 -9.04
N TYR A 28 -4.82 -4.24 -7.93
CA TYR A 28 -5.64 -4.78 -6.86
C TYR A 28 -7.09 -5.01 -7.30
N GLU A 29 -7.73 -4.01 -7.89
CA GLU A 29 -9.11 -4.09 -8.38
C GLU A 29 -9.28 -5.17 -9.46
N THR A 30 -8.29 -5.32 -10.34
CA THR A 30 -8.35 -6.27 -11.45
C THR A 30 -8.11 -7.72 -11.02
N HIS A 31 -7.19 -7.95 -10.09
CA HIS A 31 -6.69 -9.29 -9.82
C HIS A 31 -7.06 -9.85 -8.43
N CYS A 32 -7.35 -9.01 -7.44
CA CYS A 32 -7.56 -9.45 -6.06
C CYS A 32 -9.04 -9.50 -5.65
N GLY A 33 -9.92 -8.72 -6.31
CA GLY A 33 -11.32 -8.58 -5.91
C GLY A 33 -12.23 -9.78 -6.20
N GLY A 34 -11.79 -10.76 -6.98
CA GLY A 34 -12.61 -11.91 -7.37
C GLY A 34 -12.94 -12.90 -6.25
N CYS A 35 -12.21 -12.87 -5.13
CA CYS A 35 -12.38 -13.87 -4.07
C CYS A 35 -13.08 -13.30 -2.83
N HIS A 36 -12.58 -12.24 -2.17
CA HIS A 36 -13.22 -11.66 -0.97
C HIS A 36 -12.74 -10.21 -0.68
N TYR A 37 -13.26 -9.21 -1.37
CA TYR A 37 -12.73 -7.82 -1.34
C TYR A 37 -12.84 -7.10 0.04
N GLU A 38 -14.02 -6.63 0.46
CA GLU A 38 -14.13 -5.87 1.74
C GLU A 38 -13.81 -6.70 2.99
N ARG A 39 -14.39 -7.90 3.09
CA ARG A 39 -14.37 -8.71 4.33
C ARG A 39 -12.97 -9.18 4.71
N VAL A 40 -12.05 -9.29 3.74
CA VAL A 40 -10.66 -9.65 4.01
C VAL A 40 -9.94 -8.57 4.80
N HIS A 41 -10.17 -7.30 4.46
CA HIS A 41 -9.49 -6.19 5.14
C HIS A 41 -9.96 -6.03 6.57
N GLU A 42 -11.25 -6.25 6.84
CA GLU A 42 -11.79 -6.24 8.20
C GLU A 42 -11.17 -7.35 9.04
N ARG A 43 -11.16 -8.58 8.52
CA ARG A 43 -10.66 -9.77 9.23
C ARG A 43 -9.16 -9.70 9.50
N LEU A 44 -8.36 -9.29 8.52
CA LEU A 44 -6.90 -9.28 8.65
C LEU A 44 -6.38 -8.04 9.38
N LYS A 45 -7.21 -7.01 9.62
CA LYS A 45 -6.76 -5.74 10.20
C LYS A 45 -6.01 -5.91 11.53
N SER A 46 -6.41 -6.85 12.37
CA SER A 46 -5.74 -7.16 13.64
C SER A 46 -4.44 -7.94 13.48
N GLU A 47 -4.28 -8.70 12.39
CA GLU A 47 -3.06 -9.48 12.10
C GLU A 47 -1.97 -8.63 11.45
N ILE A 48 -2.34 -7.60 10.68
CA ILE A 48 -1.39 -6.72 9.97
C ILE A 48 -0.91 -5.58 10.88
N ARG A 49 0.28 -5.73 11.48
CA ARG A 49 0.81 -4.75 12.44
C ARG A 49 1.70 -3.71 11.78
N ASP A 50 2.40 -4.07 10.73
CA ASP A 50 3.30 -3.19 9.99
C ASP A 50 3.30 -3.49 8.48
N LEU A 51 4.07 -2.69 7.73
CA LEU A 51 4.19 -2.84 6.28
C LEU A 51 4.81 -4.18 5.86
N ALA A 52 5.61 -4.82 6.72
CA ALA A 52 6.18 -6.13 6.42
C ALA A 52 5.10 -7.20 6.51
N ASP A 53 4.25 -7.16 7.55
CA ASP A 53 3.07 -8.04 7.67
C ASP A 53 2.15 -7.86 6.45
N LEU A 54 1.88 -6.62 6.02
CA LEU A 54 1.02 -6.33 4.87
C LEU A 54 1.62 -6.89 3.57
N ARG A 55 2.91 -6.67 3.33
CA ARG A 55 3.62 -7.21 2.15
C ARG A 55 3.62 -8.73 2.15
N GLY A 56 3.83 -9.36 3.31
CA GLY A 56 3.74 -10.82 3.45
C GLY A 56 2.35 -11.35 3.11
N ALA A 57 1.28 -10.65 3.52
CA ALA A 57 -0.07 -11.02 3.15
C ALA A 57 -0.33 -10.91 1.64
N VAL A 58 0.07 -9.80 1.00
CA VAL A 58 -0.08 -9.63 -0.46
C VAL A 58 0.68 -10.70 -1.21
N ALA A 59 1.95 -10.95 -0.87
CA ALA A 59 2.78 -11.98 -1.50
C ALA A 59 2.21 -13.39 -1.31
N ARG A 60 1.59 -13.69 -0.15
CA ARG A 60 0.95 -14.98 0.12
C ARG A 60 -0.25 -15.24 -0.80
N TRP A 61 -1.03 -14.21 -1.10
CA TRP A 61 -2.28 -14.35 -1.85
C TRP A 61 -2.12 -14.11 -3.36
N ALA A 62 -1.11 -13.36 -3.80
CA ALA A 62 -0.84 -13.08 -5.22
C ALA A 62 -0.80 -14.34 -6.12
N PRO A 63 -0.21 -15.47 -5.72
CA PRO A 63 -0.20 -16.70 -6.51
C PRO A 63 -1.58 -17.34 -6.75
N GLN A 64 -2.62 -16.93 -5.99
CA GLN A 64 -3.98 -17.43 -6.19
C GLN A 64 -4.73 -16.67 -7.28
N THR A 65 -4.16 -15.55 -7.75
CA THR A 65 -4.67 -14.83 -8.91
C THR A 65 -4.18 -15.47 -10.21
N LYS A 66 -4.72 -15.04 -11.35
CA LYS A 66 -4.21 -15.42 -12.68
C LYS A 66 -3.03 -14.56 -13.14
N HIS A 67 -2.65 -13.53 -12.38
CA HIS A 67 -1.57 -12.60 -12.72
C HIS A 67 -0.27 -13.02 -12.03
N ARG A 68 0.85 -12.92 -12.75
CA ARG A 68 2.18 -13.18 -12.20
C ARG A 68 2.78 -11.86 -11.76
N PHE A 69 2.61 -11.54 -10.49
CA PHE A 69 3.10 -10.29 -9.92
C PHE A 69 4.63 -10.23 -9.88
N SER A 70 5.21 -9.10 -10.28
CA SER A 70 6.59 -8.75 -9.95
C SER A 70 6.71 -8.26 -8.49
N LEU A 71 7.95 -8.10 -8.03
CA LEU A 71 8.19 -7.51 -6.71
C LEU A 71 7.75 -6.04 -6.66
N GLU A 72 7.95 -5.26 -7.73
CA GLU A 72 7.45 -3.89 -7.80
C GLU A 72 5.92 -3.84 -7.77
N GLU A 73 5.25 -4.73 -8.52
CA GLU A 73 3.78 -4.76 -8.53
C GLU A 73 3.19 -5.16 -7.17
N ILE A 74 3.87 -6.04 -6.43
CA ILE A 74 3.51 -6.34 -5.03
C ILE A 74 3.64 -5.07 -4.19
N GLU A 75 4.71 -4.30 -4.37
CA GLU A 75 4.93 -3.06 -3.63
C GLU A 75 3.85 -2.03 -3.92
N ASP A 76 3.50 -1.84 -5.18
CA ASP A 76 2.45 -0.90 -5.60
C ASP A 76 1.11 -1.26 -4.93
N VAL A 77 0.74 -2.55 -4.93
CA VAL A 77 -0.46 -3.03 -4.24
C VAL A 77 -0.38 -2.79 -2.73
N VAL A 78 0.79 -3.02 -2.10
CA VAL A 78 0.99 -2.75 -0.67
C VAL A 78 0.83 -1.27 -0.36
N GLN A 79 1.41 -0.38 -1.18
CA GLN A 79 1.27 1.07 -1.02
C GLN A 79 -0.19 1.50 -1.14
N TYR A 80 -0.90 1.01 -2.16
CA TYR A 80 -2.32 1.26 -2.34
C TYR A 80 -3.16 0.80 -1.12
N LEU A 81 -2.99 -0.45 -0.69
CA LEU A 81 -3.73 -1.02 0.44
C LEU A 81 -3.40 -0.28 1.74
N ASN A 82 -2.15 0.14 1.92
CA ASN A 82 -1.77 0.91 3.10
C ASN A 82 -2.42 2.30 3.09
N ALA A 83 -2.46 2.98 1.95
CA ALA A 83 -3.07 4.30 1.83
C ALA A 83 -4.59 4.26 2.08
N THR A 84 -5.27 3.20 1.67
CA THR A 84 -6.74 3.11 1.66
C THR A 84 -7.31 2.37 2.88
N HIS A 85 -6.75 1.23 3.26
CA HIS A 85 -7.35 0.32 4.25
C HIS A 85 -6.61 0.25 5.59
N TYR A 86 -5.27 0.21 5.58
CA TYR A 86 -4.49 -0.11 6.80
C TYR A 86 -3.85 1.08 7.50
N ARG A 87 -3.43 2.12 6.76
CA ARG A 87 -2.83 3.38 7.25
C ARG A 87 -1.64 3.19 8.20
N LEU A 88 -0.89 2.11 8.03
CA LEU A 88 0.29 1.75 8.82
C LEU A 88 1.34 2.86 8.68
N GLY A 89 1.96 3.24 9.80
CA GLY A 89 2.93 4.33 9.85
C GLY A 89 2.33 5.74 10.00
N SER A 90 1.01 5.91 9.88
CA SER A 90 0.34 7.18 10.21
C SER A 90 0.27 7.42 11.73
N ALA A 91 0.26 8.69 12.15
CA ALA A 91 0.07 9.04 13.55
C ALA A 91 -1.27 8.49 14.09
N THR A 92 -2.32 8.57 13.28
CA THR A 92 -3.65 8.00 13.57
C THR A 92 -3.63 6.49 13.80
N ALA A 93 -2.85 5.72 13.03
CA ALA A 93 -2.76 4.26 13.23
C ALA A 93 -1.91 3.87 14.44
N ARG A 94 -1.07 4.78 14.96
CA ARG A 94 -0.38 4.59 16.24
C ARG A 94 -1.31 4.88 17.42
N GLU A 95 -2.13 5.92 17.32
CA GLU A 95 -3.17 6.29 18.29
C GLU A 95 -4.21 5.17 18.47
N GLN A 96 -4.83 4.74 17.36
CA GLN A 96 -5.86 3.69 17.34
C GLN A 96 -5.38 2.36 17.94
N ARG A 97 -4.08 2.06 17.83
CA ARG A 97 -3.48 0.88 18.44
C ARG A 97 -3.22 1.01 19.93
N ARG A 98 -2.98 2.23 20.44
CA ARG A 98 -2.86 2.48 21.88
C ARG A 98 -4.21 2.34 22.58
N GLU A 99 -5.28 2.83 21.95
CA GLU A 99 -6.64 2.76 22.49
C GLU A 99 -7.23 1.34 22.49
N ALA A 100 -6.82 0.49 21.54
CA ALA A 100 -7.28 -0.88 21.42
C ALA A 100 -6.59 -1.89 22.37
N ARG A 101 -5.69 -1.44 23.25
CA ARG A 101 -4.88 -2.28 24.15
C ARG A 101 -5.19 -1.98 25.61
#